data_AF-A0A843IAI6-F1
#
_entry.id   AF-A0A843IAI6-F1
#
_cell.length_a   1.000
_cell.length_b   1.000
_cell.length_c   1.000
_cell.angle_alpha   90.00
_cell.angle_beta   90.00
_cell.angle_gamma   90.00
#
_symmetry.space_group_name_H-M   'P 1'
#
loop_
_entity.id
_entity.type
_entity.pdbx_description
1 polymer ?
#
loop_
_entity_poly.entity_id
_entity_poly.type
_entity_poly.pdbx_seq_one_letter_code
_entity_poly.pdbx_strand_id
1 'polypeptide(L)'
;HVRSAEVRGLSAVERRKLVDFLLARNLDLSKFKKRIKKKYIMMYNEEPIGSLARIKSGKYSIHIDEVVTADVHRLIRLPKSLHNKTGLIAQPIDLNASVERIIQKAIAFKGTAKVKLKAPVSEVLGEKINGKPGDKVVVPTYIAVYLYLQDVADFEVSHKNSG
;
A
#
# COMPACT_ATOMS: atom_id res chain seq x y z
N HIS A 1 10.20 5.58 2.48
CA HIS A 1 10.80 6.89 2.12
C HIS A 1 12.32 6.78 2.21
N VAL A 2 13.05 7.16 1.16
CA VAL A 2 14.52 7.23 1.21
C VAL A 2 14.92 8.59 1.77
N ARG A 3 15.81 8.59 2.78
CA ARG A 3 16.19 9.80 3.54
C ARG A 3 17.69 10.08 3.52
N SER A 4 18.47 9.37 2.71
CA SER A 4 19.91 9.62 2.59
C SER A 4 20.17 11.02 2.04
N ALA A 5 21.28 11.64 2.46
CA ALA A 5 21.64 12.99 2.03
C ALA A 5 21.82 13.06 0.50
N GLU A 6 22.42 12.01 -0.08
CA GLU A 6 22.71 11.86 -1.51
C GLU A 6 21.47 12.00 -2.42
N VAL A 7 20.28 11.63 -1.93
CA VAL A 7 19.06 11.66 -2.76
C VAL A 7 18.15 12.86 -2.48
N ARG A 8 18.41 13.62 -1.42
CA ARG A 8 17.55 14.76 -1.05
C ARG A 8 17.64 15.91 -2.05
N GLY A 9 18.80 16.11 -2.68
CA GLY A 9 19.04 17.17 -3.65
C GLY A 9 18.60 16.86 -5.09
N LEU A 10 18.07 15.66 -5.36
CA LEU A 10 17.72 15.27 -6.73
C LEU A 10 16.58 16.13 -7.28
N SER A 11 16.83 16.71 -8.46
CA SER A 11 15.86 17.44 -9.27
C SER A 11 14.74 16.52 -9.78
N ALA A 12 13.65 17.11 -10.25
CA ALA A 12 12.55 16.36 -10.87
C ALA A 12 13.02 15.54 -12.08
N VAL A 13 13.99 16.04 -12.86
CA VAL A 13 14.56 15.34 -14.01
C VAL A 13 15.35 14.11 -13.57
N GLU A 14 16.17 14.23 -12.53
CA GLU A 14 16.93 13.10 -11.99
C GLU A 14 16.01 12.05 -11.33
N ARG A 15 14.96 12.50 -10.64
CA ARG A 15 13.94 11.59 -10.10
C ARG A 15 13.16 10.87 -11.19
N ARG A 16 12.90 11.49 -12.35
CA ARG A 16 12.34 10.79 -13.52
C ARG A 16 13.26 9.68 -14.03
N LYS A 17 14.58 9.88 -14.04
CA LYS A 17 15.52 8.79 -14.38
C LYS A 17 15.41 7.62 -13.40
N LEU A 18 15.17 7.88 -12.11
CA LEU A 18 14.90 6.82 -11.13
C LEU A 18 13.56 6.12 -11.41
N VAL A 19 12.51 6.87 -11.78
CA VAL A 19 11.22 6.29 -12.20
C VAL A 19 11.42 5.36 -13.40
N ASP A 20 12.12 5.82 -14.44
CA ASP A 20 12.39 5.02 -15.63
C ASP A 20 13.15 3.73 -15.28
N PHE A 21 14.13 3.82 -14.39
CA PHE A 21 14.85 2.66 -13.87
C PHE A 21 13.95 1.69 -13.09
N LEU A 22 13.10 2.19 -12.20
CA LEU A 22 12.19 1.37 -11.39
C LEU A 22 11.11 0.68 -12.24
N LEU A 23 10.67 1.34 -13.31
CA LEU A 23 9.70 0.82 -14.28
C LEU A 23 10.36 -0.03 -15.38
N ALA A 24 11.69 -0.17 -15.37
CA ALA A 24 12.46 -0.82 -16.43
C ALA A 24 12.20 -0.26 -17.84
N ARG A 25 11.90 1.04 -17.94
CA ARG A 25 11.74 1.72 -19.23
C ARG A 25 13.05 1.68 -20.00
N ASN A 26 12.95 1.37 -21.29
CA ASN A 26 14.11 1.25 -22.17
C ASN A 26 15.16 0.21 -21.71
N LEU A 27 14.76 -0.76 -20.88
CA LEU A 27 15.65 -1.87 -20.50
C LEU A 27 15.85 -2.80 -21.71
N ASP A 28 17.06 -2.79 -22.23
CA ASP A 28 17.47 -3.67 -23.33
C ASP A 28 18.22 -4.89 -22.79
N LEU A 29 17.54 -6.03 -22.72
CA LEU A 29 18.12 -7.30 -22.27
C LEU A 29 19.12 -7.89 -23.26
N SER A 30 19.14 -7.44 -24.52
CA SER A 30 20.10 -7.92 -25.52
C SER A 30 21.54 -7.53 -25.16
N LYS A 31 21.73 -6.41 -24.45
CA LYS A 31 23.03 -5.97 -23.93
C LYS A 31 23.66 -6.95 -22.95
N PHE A 32 22.85 -7.81 -22.33
CA PHE A 32 23.31 -8.85 -21.41
C PHE A 32 23.51 -10.21 -22.10
N LYS A 33 23.26 -10.31 -23.42
CA LYS A 33 23.45 -11.53 -24.20
C LYS A 33 24.75 -11.44 -24.98
N LYS A 34 25.65 -12.41 -24.77
CA LYS A 34 26.85 -12.59 -25.59
C LYS A 34 26.71 -13.86 -26.42
N ARG A 35 26.95 -13.77 -27.73
CA ARG A 35 26.99 -14.94 -28.61
C ARG A 35 28.39 -15.57 -28.51
N ILE A 36 28.45 -16.85 -28.12
CA ILE A 36 29.66 -17.66 -28.17
C ILE A 36 29.38 -18.87 -29.07
N LYS A 37 30.07 -18.94 -30.22
CA LYS A 37 29.80 -19.90 -31.31
C LYS A 37 28.31 -19.83 -31.75
N LYS A 38 27.57 -20.94 -31.68
CA LYS A 38 26.13 -21.05 -32.03
C LYS A 38 25.18 -20.83 -30.83
N LYS A 39 25.68 -20.50 -29.63
CA LYS A 39 24.87 -20.33 -28.41
C LYS A 39 24.89 -18.89 -27.91
N TYR A 40 23.76 -18.43 -27.36
CA TYR A 40 23.68 -17.19 -26.59
C TYR A 40 23.86 -17.49 -25.10
N ILE A 41 24.70 -16.71 -24.44
CA ILE A 41 24.97 -16.83 -23.01
C ILE A 41 24.59 -15.50 -22.35
N MET A 42 23.92 -15.56 -21.21
CA MET A 42 23.61 -14.38 -20.40
C MET A 42 24.83 -14.02 -19.53
N MET A 43 25.26 -12.76 -19.56
CA MET A 43 26.41 -12.25 -18.82
C MET A 43 25.98 -11.73 -17.44
N TYR A 44 25.83 -12.62 -16.46
CA TYR A 44 25.68 -12.25 -15.05
C TYR A 44 26.62 -13.09 -14.17
N ASN A 45 27.06 -12.55 -13.03
CA ASN A 45 27.86 -13.28 -12.02
C ASN A 45 27.10 -14.52 -11.51
N GLU A 46 27.81 -15.54 -11.02
CA GLU A 46 27.20 -16.77 -10.46
C GLU A 46 26.10 -16.43 -9.42
N GLU A 47 26.41 -15.46 -8.55
CA GLU A 47 25.45 -14.81 -7.64
C GLU A 47 25.26 -13.33 -7.98
N PRO A 48 24.25 -12.97 -8.80
CA PRO A 48 24.01 -11.57 -9.11
C PRO A 48 23.34 -10.86 -7.94
N ILE A 49 23.75 -9.61 -7.71
CA ILE A 49 23.18 -8.72 -6.69
C ILE A 49 22.43 -7.54 -7.33
N GLY A 50 21.55 -6.89 -6.56
CA GLY A 50 20.86 -5.67 -6.98
C GLY A 50 20.08 -5.82 -8.28
N SER A 51 20.33 -4.93 -9.26
CA SER A 51 19.64 -4.94 -10.56
C SER A 51 19.88 -6.20 -11.38
N LEU A 52 21.07 -6.81 -11.28
CA LEU A 52 21.37 -8.05 -11.99
C LEU A 52 20.55 -9.23 -11.41
N ALA A 53 20.32 -9.24 -10.09
CA ALA A 53 19.47 -10.24 -9.44
C ALA A 53 18.02 -10.14 -9.93
N ARG A 54 17.51 -8.91 -10.04
CA ARG A 54 16.21 -8.61 -10.65
C ARG A 54 16.15 -9.09 -12.10
N ILE A 55 17.24 -8.88 -12.84
CA ILE A 55 17.32 -9.31 -14.25
C ILE A 55 17.28 -10.84 -14.38
N LYS A 56 18.03 -11.56 -13.55
CA LYS A 56 18.03 -13.03 -13.52
C LYS A 56 16.68 -13.60 -13.10
N SER A 57 15.97 -12.96 -12.17
CA SER A 57 14.67 -13.44 -11.67
C SER A 57 13.48 -13.14 -12.58
N GLY A 58 13.67 -12.40 -13.69
CA GLY A 58 12.58 -12.02 -14.58
C GLY A 58 11.72 -10.85 -14.08
N LYS A 59 12.05 -10.28 -12.91
CA LYS A 59 11.28 -9.22 -12.25
C LYS A 59 11.99 -7.88 -12.39
N TYR A 60 11.89 -7.29 -13.58
CA TYR A 60 12.66 -6.11 -13.96
C TYR A 60 12.05 -4.79 -13.46
N SER A 61 10.73 -4.73 -13.39
CA SER A 61 9.96 -3.52 -13.06
C SER A 61 9.19 -3.68 -11.75
N ILE A 62 8.93 -2.56 -11.08
CA ILE A 62 7.99 -2.46 -9.98
C ILE A 62 6.84 -1.53 -10.36
N HIS A 63 5.66 -1.71 -9.77
CA HIS A 63 4.54 -0.79 -9.97
C HIS A 63 4.63 0.37 -8.97
N ILE A 64 4.68 1.61 -9.47
CA ILE A 64 4.74 2.83 -8.67
C ILE A 64 3.88 3.93 -9.31
N ASP A 65 3.46 4.90 -8.50
CA ASP A 65 2.94 6.17 -9.00
C ASP A 65 4.13 7.09 -9.35
N GLU A 66 4.29 7.35 -10.64
CA GLU A 66 5.39 8.12 -11.21
C GLU A 66 5.33 9.60 -10.80
N VAL A 67 4.11 10.14 -10.75
CA VAL A 67 3.86 11.54 -10.39
C VAL A 67 4.24 11.75 -8.93
N VAL A 68 4.04 10.73 -8.07
CA VAL A 68 4.54 10.77 -6.66
C VAL A 68 6.04 10.87 -6.60
N THR A 69 6.72 10.09 -7.42
CA THR A 69 8.17 9.92 -7.31
C THR A 69 8.93 11.08 -7.94
N ALA A 70 8.44 11.61 -9.06
CA ALA A 70 9.08 12.71 -9.79
C ALA A 70 8.90 14.08 -9.12
N ASP A 71 7.80 14.28 -8.39
CA ASP A 71 7.49 15.57 -7.73
C ASP A 71 8.38 15.80 -6.50
N VAL A 72 9.15 16.89 -6.53
CA VAL A 72 10.07 17.28 -5.46
C VAL A 72 9.37 18.06 -4.33
N HIS A 73 8.19 18.63 -4.57
CA HIS A 73 7.43 19.45 -3.61
C HIS A 73 6.21 18.73 -3.04
N ARG A 74 6.15 17.40 -3.19
CA ARG A 74 4.96 16.64 -2.84
C ARG A 74 4.71 16.63 -1.33
N LEU A 75 3.46 16.92 -0.95
CA LEU A 75 2.98 16.70 0.41
C LEU A 75 2.87 15.20 0.68
N ILE A 76 3.48 14.77 1.78
CA ILE A 76 3.42 13.40 2.26
C ILE A 76 2.50 13.35 3.48
N ARG A 77 1.61 12.36 3.53
CA ARG A 77 0.75 12.12 4.68
C ARG A 77 1.61 11.94 5.93
N LEU A 78 1.27 12.66 6.99
CA LEU A 78 2.00 12.60 8.26
C LEU A 78 1.92 11.17 8.83
N PRO A 79 3.05 10.53 9.17
CA PRO A 79 3.03 9.23 9.82
C PRO A 79 2.23 9.27 11.13
N LYS A 80 1.54 8.17 11.44
CA LYS A 80 0.65 8.01 12.59
C LYS A 80 -0.61 8.92 12.57
N SER A 81 -0.88 9.64 11.49
CA SER A 81 -2.15 10.34 11.29
C SER A 81 -3.27 9.38 10.88
N LEU A 82 -4.52 9.81 11.07
CA LEU A 82 -5.70 9.08 10.62
C LEU A 82 -5.95 9.30 9.13
N HIS A 83 -6.28 8.24 8.40
CA HIS A 83 -6.69 8.34 7.01
C HIS A 83 -8.19 8.63 6.93
N ASN A 84 -8.54 9.83 6.45
CA ASN A 84 -9.92 10.34 6.44
C ASN A 84 -10.94 9.49 5.67
N LYS A 85 -10.52 8.64 4.73
CA LYS A 85 -11.44 7.73 4.03
C LYS A 85 -11.60 6.37 4.70
N THR A 86 -10.62 5.91 5.49
CA THR A 86 -10.60 4.54 6.00
C THR A 86 -10.68 4.45 7.52
N GLY A 87 -10.38 5.54 8.24
CA GLY A 87 -10.28 5.52 9.69
C GLY A 87 -9.08 4.73 10.21
N LEU A 88 -8.15 4.32 9.34
CA LEU A 88 -6.92 3.62 9.72
C LEU A 88 -5.76 4.58 9.93
N ILE A 89 -4.80 4.18 10.77
CA ILE A 89 -3.57 4.92 11.04
C ILE A 89 -2.60 4.71 9.88
N ALA A 90 -2.03 5.80 9.36
CA ALA A 90 -0.92 5.78 8.42
C ALA A 90 0.39 5.36 9.11
N GLN A 91 0.49 4.07 9.42
CA GLN A 91 1.55 3.51 10.26
C GLN A 91 2.81 3.17 9.44
N PRO A 92 4.01 3.62 9.86
CA PRO A 92 5.26 3.08 9.33
C PRO A 92 5.34 1.58 9.56
N ILE A 93 5.62 0.83 8.50
CA ILE A 93 5.71 -0.63 8.51
C ILE A 93 7.14 -1.05 8.85
N ASP A 94 7.24 -2.03 9.76
CA ASP A 94 8.45 -2.82 9.96
C ASP A 94 8.37 -4.04 9.04
N LEU A 95 9.32 -4.17 8.12
CA LEU A 95 9.32 -5.22 7.10
C LEU A 95 9.53 -6.63 7.69
N ASN A 96 10.00 -6.72 8.93
CA ASN A 96 10.16 -8.00 9.64
C ASN A 96 8.94 -8.37 10.48
N ALA A 97 7.92 -7.50 10.57
CA ALA A 97 6.72 -7.77 11.33
C ALA A 97 5.74 -8.66 10.54
N SER A 98 5.00 -9.50 11.26
CA SER A 98 3.91 -10.27 10.66
C SER A 98 2.77 -9.37 10.17
N VAL A 99 1.99 -9.86 9.21
CA VAL A 99 0.86 -9.13 8.63
C VAL A 99 -0.16 -8.75 9.69
N GLU A 100 -0.45 -9.66 10.61
CA GLU A 100 -1.41 -9.45 11.70
C GLU A 100 -0.96 -8.30 12.61
N ARG A 101 0.34 -8.24 12.93
CA ARG A 101 0.91 -7.16 13.75
C ARG A 101 0.84 -5.81 13.02
N ILE A 102 1.00 -5.80 11.70
CA ILE A 102 0.88 -4.59 10.88
C ILE A 102 -0.57 -4.08 10.92
N ILE A 103 -1.54 -4.97 10.70
CA ILE A 103 -2.97 -4.64 10.72
C ILE A 103 -3.38 -4.11 12.09
N GLN A 104 -3.01 -4.81 13.17
CA GLN A 104 -3.33 -4.39 14.53
C GLN A 104 -2.81 -2.99 14.88
N LYS A 105 -1.61 -2.62 14.40
CA LYS A 105 -1.06 -1.28 14.60
C LYS A 105 -1.76 -0.20 13.77
N ALA A 106 -2.42 -0.56 12.67
CA ALA A 106 -3.17 0.37 11.83
C ALA A 106 -4.56 0.69 12.39
N ILE A 107 -5.06 -0.08 13.37
CA ILE A 107 -6.38 0.12 13.97
C ILE A 107 -6.33 1.22 15.04
N ALA A 108 -7.01 2.33 14.77
CA ALA A 108 -7.16 3.44 15.73
C ALA A 108 -8.27 3.20 16.76
N PHE A 109 -9.40 2.62 16.32
CA PHE A 109 -10.61 2.49 17.13
C PHE A 109 -10.86 1.03 17.51
N LYS A 110 -10.83 0.73 18.80
CA LYS A 110 -11.06 -0.61 19.35
C LYS A 110 -12.48 -0.76 19.89
N GLY A 111 -12.87 -2.00 20.21
CA GLY A 111 -14.20 -2.35 20.71
C GLY A 111 -15.16 -2.70 19.58
N THR A 112 -16.46 -2.62 19.87
CA THR A 112 -17.55 -2.91 18.93
C THR A 112 -18.54 -1.76 18.88
N ALA A 113 -19.20 -1.59 17.74
CA ALA A 113 -20.22 -0.59 17.52
C ALA A 113 -21.40 -1.19 16.73
N LYS A 114 -22.60 -0.68 16.98
CA LYS A 114 -23.80 -1.00 16.19
C LYS A 114 -23.91 -0.04 15.02
N VAL A 115 -24.13 -0.58 13.84
CA VAL A 115 -24.37 0.19 12.62
C VAL A 115 -25.59 -0.33 11.89
N LYS A 116 -26.28 0.56 11.18
CA LYS A 116 -27.34 0.23 10.24
C LYS A 116 -26.79 0.30 8.82
N LEU A 117 -26.86 -0.80 8.08
CA LEU A 117 -26.34 -0.86 6.71
C LEU A 117 -27.25 -0.11 5.73
N LYS A 118 -26.65 0.66 4.81
CA LYS A 118 -27.32 1.32 3.68
C LYS A 118 -27.21 0.52 2.38
N ALA A 119 -26.18 -0.31 2.26
CA ALA A 119 -25.90 -1.15 1.09
C ALA A 119 -25.60 -2.59 1.54
N PRO A 120 -25.72 -3.60 0.65
CA PRO A 120 -25.31 -4.96 0.99
C PRO A 120 -23.80 -5.03 1.25
N VAL A 121 -23.39 -5.73 2.31
CA VAL A 121 -21.98 -5.91 2.69
C VAL A 121 -21.72 -7.37 2.99
N SER A 122 -20.77 -7.99 2.27
CA SER A 122 -20.33 -9.37 2.51
C SER A 122 -19.12 -9.41 3.44
N GLU A 123 -17.97 -8.95 2.96
CA GLU A 123 -16.70 -8.90 3.67
C GLU A 123 -16.03 -7.54 3.45
N VAL A 124 -15.44 -6.98 4.51
CA VAL A 124 -14.77 -5.69 4.45
C VAL A 124 -13.55 -5.69 5.37
N LEU A 125 -12.39 -5.27 4.84
CA LEU A 125 -11.11 -5.29 5.56
C LEU A 125 -10.77 -6.66 6.20
N GLY A 126 -11.21 -7.77 5.59
CA GLY A 126 -11.00 -9.13 6.09
C GLY A 126 -12.04 -9.62 7.10
N GLU A 127 -13.01 -8.77 7.50
CA GLU A 127 -14.09 -9.12 8.42
C GLU A 127 -15.36 -9.48 7.64
N LYS A 128 -15.93 -10.66 7.94
CA LYS A 128 -17.18 -11.13 7.32
C LYS A 128 -18.38 -10.58 8.10
N ILE A 129 -19.27 -9.88 7.40
CA ILE A 129 -20.47 -9.22 7.96
C ILE A 129 -21.75 -9.88 7.42
N ASN A 130 -21.83 -10.10 6.11
CA ASN A 130 -22.99 -10.68 5.40
C ASN A 130 -24.35 -10.04 5.79
N GLY A 131 -24.49 -8.73 5.57
CA GLY A 131 -25.71 -7.98 5.82
C GLY A 131 -26.30 -7.33 4.57
N LYS A 132 -27.61 -7.05 4.62
CA LYS A 132 -28.40 -6.36 3.58
C LYS A 132 -28.71 -4.93 4.01
N PRO A 133 -29.12 -4.06 3.07
CA PRO A 133 -29.63 -2.73 3.41
C PRO A 133 -30.74 -2.79 4.45
N GLY A 134 -30.65 -1.95 5.48
CA GLY A 134 -31.57 -1.90 6.61
C GLY A 134 -31.17 -2.75 7.80
N ASP A 135 -30.30 -3.74 7.62
CA ASP A 135 -29.85 -4.61 8.72
C ASP A 135 -29.06 -3.82 9.75
N LYS A 136 -29.30 -4.14 11.03
CA LYS A 136 -28.56 -3.61 12.17
C LYS A 136 -27.56 -4.67 12.62
N VAL A 137 -26.28 -4.37 12.50
CA VAL A 137 -25.19 -5.31 12.80
C VAL A 137 -24.25 -4.73 13.85
N VAL A 138 -23.72 -5.60 14.71
CA VAL A 138 -22.63 -5.26 15.63
C VAL A 138 -21.33 -5.68 14.98
N VAL A 139 -20.43 -4.73 14.75
CA VAL A 139 -19.13 -4.96 14.11
C VAL A 139 -18.01 -4.33 14.95
N PRO A 140 -16.74 -4.73 14.75
CA PRO A 140 -15.62 -4.02 15.36
C PRO A 140 -15.66 -2.52 15.05
N THR A 141 -15.29 -1.66 16.00
CA THR A 141 -15.43 -0.20 15.83
C THR A 141 -14.69 0.34 14.61
N TYR A 142 -13.51 -0.20 14.29
CA TYR A 142 -12.76 0.22 13.10
C TYR A 142 -13.49 -0.09 11.79
N ILE A 143 -14.25 -1.19 11.75
CA ILE A 143 -15.13 -1.55 10.63
C ILE A 143 -16.32 -0.59 10.56
N ALA A 144 -16.95 -0.30 11.69
CA ALA A 144 -18.05 0.65 11.76
C ALA A 144 -17.63 2.04 11.22
N VAL A 145 -16.48 2.54 11.65
CA VAL A 145 -15.91 3.82 11.15
C VAL A 145 -15.62 3.73 9.66
N TYR A 146 -15.01 2.64 9.18
CA TYR A 146 -14.74 2.47 7.75
C TYR A 146 -16.03 2.52 6.93
N LEU A 147 -17.04 1.73 7.31
CA LEU A 147 -18.33 1.68 6.61
C LEU A 147 -19.04 3.03 6.60
N TYR A 148 -18.97 3.77 7.71
CA TYR A 148 -19.50 5.13 7.79
C TYR A 148 -18.77 6.10 6.84
N LEU A 149 -17.44 6.08 6.80
CA LEU A 149 -16.64 6.94 5.92
C LEU A 149 -16.80 6.61 4.43
N GLN A 150 -17.22 5.39 4.10
CA GLN A 150 -17.58 4.98 2.75
C GLN A 150 -19.05 5.26 2.40
N ASP A 151 -19.82 5.86 3.33
CA ASP A 151 -21.27 6.08 3.20
C ASP A 151 -22.09 4.78 2.98
N VAL A 152 -21.61 3.68 3.56
CA VAL A 152 -22.24 2.35 3.46
C VAL A 152 -23.07 2.00 4.69
N ALA A 153 -22.87 2.69 5.82
CA ALA A 153 -23.61 2.46 7.04
C ALA A 153 -23.68 3.72 7.92
N ASP A 154 -24.71 3.82 8.77
CA ASP A 154 -24.80 4.85 9.82
C ASP A 154 -24.59 4.22 11.21
N PHE A 155 -23.98 4.96 12.13
CA PHE A 155 -23.90 4.56 13.53
C PHE A 155 -25.29 4.59 14.17
N GLU A 156 -25.64 3.53 14.91
CA GLU A 156 -26.77 3.60 15.84
C GLU A 156 -26.30 4.16 17.18
N VAL A 157 -26.80 5.35 17.53
CA VAL A 157 -26.64 5.91 18.86
C VAL A 157 -27.77 5.39 19.73
N SER A 158 -27.44 4.53 20.69
CA SER A 158 -28.38 4.21 21.77
C SER A 158 -28.53 5.44 22.65
N HIS A 159 -29.62 6.19 22.53
CA HIS A 159 -29.99 7.15 23.57
C HIS A 159 -30.30 6.36 24.85
N LYS A 160 -29.35 6.34 25.79
CA LYS A 160 -29.68 6.04 27.17
C LYS A 160 -30.47 7.24 27.68
N ASN A 161 -31.79 7.11 27.73
CA ASN A 161 -32.58 7.96 28.62
C ASN A 161 -32.14 7.64 30.04
N SER A 162 -31.30 8.50 30.60
CA SER A 162 -31.02 8.55 32.03
C SER A 162 -32.30 9.03 32.72
N GLY A 163 -33.10 8.09 33.22
CA GLY A 163 -34.12 8.36 34.22
C GLY A 163 -33.51 8.46 35.61
#